data_AF-A0A2U1Q4J9-F1
#
_entry.id   AF-A0A2U1Q4J9-F1
#
_cell.length_a   1.000
_cell.length_b   1.000
_cell.length_c   1.000
_cell.angle_alpha   90.00
_cell.angle_beta   90.00
_cell.angle_gamma   90.00
#
_symmetry.space_group_name_H-M   'P 1'
#
loop_
_entity.id
_entity.type
_entity.pdbx_description
1 polymer ?
#
loop_
_entity_poly.entity_id
_entity_poly.type
_entity_poly.pdbx_seq_one_letter_code
_entity_poly.pdbx_strand_id
1 'polypeptide(L)'
;MVIALAAYFTGLLMRRCMDSNPSVTSYPDIAGVAFGRKGRITALVFICLELYLVATGLLILEGDNLHKLSPHFGFKIGNTKMDGRHSFVIVAGLIIMPTLWLNDLSVLSYLSFGGGLPMAVSLYTFCYGAHAMFPTIYLSMKKKSQFPIVLIISFLTCTTTYVIMAILGYVIYGEDVQSQVTLNLPTEKASAKVAIYTILASPIAKYALTIMPIATAIENYLPVKHKNNNVISAMIKTSLLVSTVVLAIIFPSFESVTSLSGAALIVIVSFVLPCACYLKIFKVYRNFGVDLVVIMGLVVLAILVGVVGTYSSIRETFKHV
;
A
#
# COMPACT_ATOMS: atom_id res chain seq x y z
N MET A 1 -0.35 14.52 -9.43
CA MET A 1 0.91 15.15 -9.89
C MET A 1 1.89 15.44 -8.76
N VAL A 2 1.49 16.12 -7.68
CA VAL A 2 2.40 16.47 -6.55
C VAL A 2 3.07 15.24 -5.93
N ILE A 3 2.30 14.18 -5.62
CA ILE A 3 2.83 12.93 -5.04
C ILE A 3 3.87 12.28 -5.98
N ALA A 4 3.61 12.26 -7.30
CA ALA A 4 4.53 11.73 -8.29
C ALA A 4 5.86 12.50 -8.32
N LEU A 5 5.80 13.83 -8.25
CA LEU A 5 6.99 14.69 -8.18
C LEU A 5 7.77 14.48 -6.88
N ALA A 6 7.08 14.33 -5.76
CA ALA A 6 7.70 14.02 -4.47
C ALA A 6 8.34 12.62 -4.47
N ALA A 7 7.69 11.61 -5.07
CA ALA A 7 8.21 10.27 -5.25
C ALA A 7 9.44 10.25 -6.17
N TYR A 8 9.40 11.04 -7.25
CA TYR A 8 10.55 11.26 -8.13
C TYR A 8 11.73 11.88 -7.38
N PHE A 9 11.48 12.97 -6.64
CA PHE A 9 12.50 13.68 -5.87
C PHE A 9 13.17 12.77 -4.83
N THR A 10 12.39 12.05 -4.04
CA THR A 10 12.89 11.08 -3.05
C THR A 10 13.63 9.91 -3.71
N GLY A 11 13.22 9.51 -4.91
CA GLY A 11 13.98 8.57 -5.76
C GLY A 11 15.37 9.09 -6.16
N LEU A 12 15.50 10.39 -6.46
CA LEU A 12 16.81 11.01 -6.68
C LEU A 12 17.66 11.05 -5.42
N LEU A 13 17.06 11.30 -4.24
CA LEU A 13 17.77 11.24 -2.96
C LEU A 13 18.32 9.84 -2.71
N MET A 14 17.51 8.81 -2.94
CA MET A 14 17.94 7.41 -2.85
C MET A 14 19.09 7.11 -3.80
N ARG A 15 18.99 7.55 -5.07
CA ARG A 15 20.09 7.41 -6.04
C ARG A 15 21.39 7.99 -5.48
N ARG A 16 21.37 9.22 -4.96
CA ARG A 16 22.55 9.86 -4.36
C ARG A 16 23.09 9.04 -3.17
N CYS A 17 22.21 8.48 -2.34
CA CYS A 17 22.63 7.62 -1.24
C CYS A 17 23.33 6.33 -1.75
N MET A 18 22.78 5.69 -2.79
CA MET A 18 23.39 4.50 -3.41
C MET A 18 24.74 4.81 -4.07
N ASP A 19 24.85 5.98 -4.72
CA ASP A 19 26.09 6.44 -5.33
C ASP A 19 27.18 6.76 -4.29
N SER A 20 26.79 7.12 -3.07
CA SER A 20 27.74 7.49 -2.01
C SER A 20 28.48 6.30 -1.37
N ASN A 21 27.94 5.08 -1.47
CA ASN A 21 28.51 3.92 -0.79
C ASN A 21 28.31 2.62 -1.59
N PRO A 22 29.40 2.01 -2.13
CA PRO A 22 29.33 0.78 -2.91
C PRO A 22 28.79 -0.44 -2.16
N SER A 23 28.80 -0.43 -0.82
CA SER A 23 28.27 -1.54 0.00
C SER A 23 26.74 -1.60 0.03
N VAL A 24 26.06 -0.57 -0.50
CA VAL A 24 24.60 -0.53 -0.56
C VAL A 24 24.10 -1.45 -1.66
N THR A 25 23.46 -2.55 -1.27
CA THR A 25 22.87 -3.53 -2.19
C THR A 25 21.34 -3.59 -2.11
N SER A 26 20.77 -3.03 -1.05
CA SER A 26 19.35 -3.08 -0.73
C SER A 26 18.89 -1.80 -0.04
N TYR A 27 17.58 -1.57 0.02
CA TYR A 27 17.03 -0.41 0.72
C TYR A 27 17.44 -0.38 2.21
N PRO A 28 17.35 -1.50 2.97
CA PRO A 28 17.81 -1.52 4.35
C PRO A 28 19.30 -1.18 4.53
N ASP A 29 20.16 -1.42 3.53
CA ASP A 29 21.57 -1.05 3.60
C ASP A 29 21.74 0.49 3.62
N ILE A 30 20.92 1.24 2.88
CA ILE A 30 20.93 2.71 2.92
C ILE A 30 20.66 3.20 4.34
N ALA A 31 19.62 2.67 4.98
CA ALA A 31 19.29 2.97 6.37
C ALA A 31 20.37 2.49 7.34
N GLY A 32 21.04 1.38 7.02
CA GLY A 32 22.19 0.85 7.75
C GLY A 32 23.40 1.79 7.72
N VAL A 33 23.71 2.38 6.56
CA VAL A 33 24.78 3.37 6.41
C VAL A 33 24.44 4.64 7.18
N ALA A 34 23.18 5.08 7.16
CA ALA A 34 22.74 6.31 7.83
C ALA A 34 22.66 6.17 9.37
N PHE A 35 22.09 5.07 9.87
CA PHE A 35 21.67 4.92 11.28
C PHE A 35 22.20 3.64 11.95
N GLY A 36 23.10 2.91 11.30
CA GLY A 36 23.67 1.66 11.82
C GLY A 36 22.67 0.50 11.82
N ARG A 37 22.98 -0.54 12.61
CA ARG A 37 22.21 -1.79 12.67
C ARG A 37 20.72 -1.58 12.99
N LYS A 38 20.41 -0.64 13.89
CA LYS A 38 19.03 -0.31 14.26
C LYS A 38 18.24 0.21 13.06
N GLY A 39 18.78 1.17 12.31
CA GLY A 39 18.13 1.71 11.12
C GLY A 39 17.90 0.68 10.01
N ARG A 40 18.88 -0.21 9.79
CA ARG A 40 18.74 -1.33 8.85
C ARG A 40 17.54 -2.22 9.21
N ILE A 41 17.42 -2.60 10.48
CA ILE A 41 16.31 -3.44 10.96
C ILE A 41 14.99 -2.69 10.85
N THR A 42 14.93 -1.42 11.25
CA THR A 42 13.73 -0.60 11.16
C THR A 42 13.23 -0.47 9.72
N ALA A 43 14.10 -0.15 8.77
CA ALA A 43 13.72 -0.05 7.36
C ALA A 43 13.24 -1.40 6.80
N LEU A 44 13.91 -2.50 7.17
CA LEU A 44 13.48 -3.85 6.78
C LEU A 44 12.07 -4.17 7.30
N VAL A 45 11.78 -3.86 8.58
CA VAL A 45 10.45 -4.10 9.17
C VAL A 45 9.37 -3.34 8.42
N PHE A 46 9.57 -2.04 8.15
CA PHE A 46 8.57 -1.24 7.42
C PHE A 46 8.35 -1.74 6.00
N ILE A 47 9.41 -2.13 5.29
CA ILE A 47 9.29 -2.73 3.94
C ILE A 47 8.57 -4.07 3.99
N CYS A 48 8.88 -4.93 4.98
CA CYS A 48 8.17 -6.19 5.12
C CYS A 48 6.69 -6.00 5.44
N LEU A 49 6.35 -5.04 6.31
CA LEU A 49 4.96 -4.69 6.60
C LEU A 49 4.26 -4.13 5.36
N GLU A 50 4.93 -3.30 4.57
CA GLU A 50 4.41 -2.74 3.32
C GLU A 50 4.04 -3.85 2.34
N LEU A 51 5.00 -4.73 2.05
CA LEU A 51 4.80 -5.87 1.16
C LEU A 51 3.71 -6.82 1.70
N TYR A 52 3.60 -6.95 3.02
CA TYR A 52 2.57 -7.78 3.65
C TYR A 52 1.15 -7.20 3.46
N LEU A 53 0.96 -5.88 3.60
CA LEU A 53 -0.31 -5.23 3.29
C LEU A 53 -0.62 -5.23 1.79
N VAL A 54 0.39 -5.07 0.92
CA VAL A 54 0.22 -5.24 -0.53
C VAL A 54 -0.29 -6.64 -0.86
N ALA A 55 0.32 -7.67 -0.28
CA ALA A 55 -0.10 -9.06 -0.45
C ALA A 55 -1.54 -9.29 0.04
N THR A 56 -1.92 -8.70 1.17
CA THR A 56 -3.29 -8.74 1.70
C THR A 56 -4.28 -8.07 0.74
N GLY A 57 -3.95 -6.90 0.19
CA GLY A 57 -4.78 -6.21 -0.80
C GLY A 57 -4.96 -7.04 -2.08
N LEU A 58 -3.91 -7.72 -2.55
CA LEU A 58 -4.01 -8.62 -3.71
C LEU A 58 -4.99 -9.78 -3.47
N LEU A 59 -5.06 -10.34 -2.26
CA LEU A 59 -6.00 -11.40 -1.92
C LEU A 59 -7.45 -10.91 -1.89
N ILE A 60 -7.71 -9.71 -1.32
CA ILE A 60 -9.05 -9.11 -1.33
C ILE A 60 -9.48 -8.83 -2.78
N LEU A 61 -8.58 -8.28 -3.60
CA LEU A 61 -8.81 -8.05 -5.02
C LEU A 61 -9.21 -9.35 -5.74
N GLU A 62 -8.49 -10.45 -5.54
CA GLU A 62 -8.83 -11.74 -6.13
C GLU A 62 -10.17 -12.28 -5.62
N GLY A 63 -10.39 -12.24 -4.31
CA GLY A 63 -11.61 -12.71 -3.67
C GLY A 63 -12.86 -12.02 -4.22
N ASP A 64 -12.84 -10.69 -4.29
CA ASP A 64 -13.97 -9.89 -4.78
C ASP A 64 -14.27 -10.17 -6.26
N ASN A 65 -13.23 -10.27 -7.10
CA ASN A 65 -13.38 -10.55 -8.53
C ASN A 65 -13.82 -12.00 -8.81
N LEU A 66 -13.35 -12.98 -8.04
CA LEU A 66 -13.79 -14.37 -8.13
C LEU A 66 -15.25 -14.51 -7.69
N HIS A 67 -15.63 -13.88 -6.58
CA HIS A 67 -17.01 -13.86 -6.12
C HIS A 67 -17.94 -13.25 -7.17
N LYS A 68 -17.51 -12.16 -7.81
CA LYS A 68 -18.26 -11.54 -8.91
C LYS A 68 -18.45 -12.47 -10.12
N LEU A 69 -17.44 -13.25 -10.50
CA LEU A 69 -17.54 -14.20 -11.61
C LEU A 69 -18.39 -15.44 -11.28
N SER A 70 -18.45 -15.82 -10.01
CA SER A 70 -19.14 -17.03 -9.55
C SER A 70 -19.88 -16.77 -8.24
N PRO A 71 -20.97 -15.96 -8.27
CA PRO A 71 -21.68 -15.54 -7.06
C PRO A 71 -22.36 -16.70 -6.33
N HIS A 72 -22.62 -17.81 -7.02
CA HIS A 72 -23.22 -19.03 -6.45
C HIS A 72 -22.20 -20.05 -5.94
N PHE A 73 -20.89 -19.77 -6.07
CA PHE A 73 -19.85 -20.65 -5.56
C PHE A 73 -19.67 -20.42 -4.05
N GLY A 74 -20.04 -21.40 -3.24
CA GLY A 74 -19.88 -21.35 -1.80
C GLY A 74 -19.61 -22.73 -1.22
N PHE A 75 -18.64 -22.83 -0.31
CA PHE A 75 -18.41 -24.03 0.49
C PHE A 75 -19.09 -23.87 1.86
N LYS A 76 -19.96 -24.81 2.22
CA LYS A 76 -20.47 -24.90 3.60
C LYS A 76 -19.43 -25.59 4.48
N ILE A 77 -18.89 -24.86 5.45
CA ILE A 77 -18.05 -25.42 6.52
C ILE A 77 -18.91 -25.45 7.79
N GLY A 78 -19.37 -26.65 8.18
CA GLY A 78 -20.13 -26.87 9.42
C GLY A 78 -21.67 -26.78 9.32
N ASN A 79 -22.34 -26.90 10.47
CA ASN A 79 -23.80 -27.05 10.61
C ASN A 79 -24.46 -26.03 11.57
N THR A 80 -23.99 -24.80 11.64
CA THR A 80 -24.60 -23.74 12.48
C THR A 80 -25.29 -22.69 11.61
N LYS A 81 -26.62 -22.75 11.57
CA LYS A 81 -27.47 -21.62 11.18
C LYS A 81 -27.77 -20.81 12.44
N MET A 82 -27.20 -19.61 12.56
CA MET A 82 -27.69 -18.58 13.48
C MET A 82 -28.50 -17.58 12.67
N ASP A 83 -29.79 -17.47 12.98
CA ASP A 83 -30.69 -16.46 12.41
C ASP A 83 -30.40 -15.09 13.06
N GLY A 84 -29.67 -14.24 12.33
CA GLY A 84 -29.08 -13.00 12.85
C GLY A 84 -30.04 -11.81 12.95
N ARG A 85 -31.26 -11.91 12.40
CA ARG A 85 -32.10 -10.71 12.16
C ARG A 85 -32.54 -9.98 13.44
N HIS A 86 -32.68 -10.68 14.57
CA HIS A 86 -33.12 -10.08 15.83
C HIS A 86 -31.96 -9.55 16.70
N SER A 87 -30.73 -10.06 16.55
CA SER A 87 -29.55 -9.52 17.24
C SER A 87 -29.04 -8.21 16.61
N PHE A 88 -29.17 -8.05 15.29
CA PHE A 88 -28.74 -6.82 14.61
C PHE A 88 -29.65 -5.61 14.91
N VAL A 89 -30.94 -5.81 15.19
CA VAL A 89 -31.88 -4.70 15.49
C VAL A 89 -31.65 -4.10 16.88
N ILE A 90 -31.28 -4.91 17.87
CA ILE A 90 -30.98 -4.45 19.24
C ILE A 90 -29.61 -3.72 19.29
N VAL A 91 -28.63 -4.23 18.54
CA VAL A 91 -27.30 -3.60 18.41
C VAL A 91 -27.38 -2.30 17.59
N ALA A 92 -28.14 -2.27 16.49
CA ALA A 92 -28.41 -1.05 15.74
C ALA A 92 -29.16 0.00 16.59
N GLY A 93 -30.13 -0.42 17.41
CA GLY A 93 -30.87 0.48 18.31
C GLY A 93 -30.00 1.13 19.40
N LEU A 94 -29.00 0.43 19.93
CA LEU A 94 -28.05 0.96 20.92
C LEU A 94 -26.97 1.87 20.29
N ILE A 95 -26.67 1.69 19.00
CA ILE A 95 -25.69 2.49 18.25
C ILE A 95 -26.32 3.79 17.68
N ILE A 96 -27.63 3.80 17.40
CA ILE A 96 -28.36 4.97 16.86
C ILE A 96 -28.73 6.00 17.95
N MET A 97 -28.72 5.61 19.23
CA MET A 97 -29.20 6.46 20.33
C MET A 97 -28.38 7.75 20.59
N PRO A 98 -27.07 7.84 20.28
CA PRO A 98 -26.33 9.10 20.39
C PRO A 98 -26.51 10.05 19.19
N THR A 99 -27.05 9.60 18.06
CA THR A 99 -27.15 10.41 16.82
C THR A 99 -28.44 11.22 16.70
N LEU A 100 -29.38 11.07 17.63
CA LEU A 100 -30.68 11.76 17.59
C LEU A 100 -30.68 13.16 18.22
N TRP A 101 -29.53 13.74 18.55
CA TRP A 101 -29.45 15.04 19.24
C TRP A 101 -28.51 16.06 18.60
N LEU A 102 -28.49 16.14 17.27
CA LEU A 102 -27.90 17.29 16.56
C LEU A 102 -28.77 17.70 15.37
N ASN A 103 -29.60 18.72 15.60
CA ASN A 103 -30.23 19.50 14.55
C ASN A 103 -29.23 20.55 14.05
N ASP A 104 -28.56 20.29 12.93
CA ASP A 104 -28.28 21.29 11.89
C ASP A 104 -27.51 20.66 10.70
N LEU A 105 -28.13 20.68 9.52
CA LEU A 105 -27.69 19.98 8.29
C LEU A 105 -26.95 20.89 7.28
N SER A 106 -26.33 21.98 7.74
CA SER A 106 -25.54 22.90 6.88
C SER A 106 -24.02 22.77 7.05
N VAL A 107 -23.54 21.96 8.00
CA VAL A 107 -22.09 21.75 8.29
C VAL A 107 -21.53 20.47 7.63
N LEU A 108 -22.39 19.60 7.10
CA LEU A 108 -21.99 18.33 6.45
C LEU A 108 -21.43 18.51 5.03
N SER A 109 -21.76 19.60 4.32
CA SER A 109 -21.22 19.87 2.97
C SER A 109 -19.74 20.27 3.01
N TYR A 110 -19.31 20.99 4.05
CA TYR A 110 -17.90 21.37 4.25
C TYR A 110 -17.03 20.19 4.74
N LEU A 111 -17.63 19.21 5.42
CA LEU A 111 -16.94 17.99 5.86
C LEU A 111 -16.85 16.89 4.78
N SER A 112 -17.62 16.98 3.70
CA SER A 112 -17.45 16.08 2.54
C SER A 112 -16.11 16.31 1.81
N PHE A 113 -15.51 17.49 1.96
CA PHE A 113 -14.13 17.75 1.51
C PHE A 113 -13.06 17.18 2.46
N GLY A 114 -13.45 16.79 3.69
CA GLY A 114 -12.54 16.30 4.74
C GLY A 114 -12.56 14.78 4.98
N GLY A 115 -13.59 14.06 4.54
CA GLY A 115 -13.71 12.61 4.78
C GLY A 115 -13.08 11.72 3.70
N GLY A 116 -13.41 11.97 2.43
CA GLY A 116 -12.90 11.15 1.30
C GLY A 116 -11.53 11.60 0.79
N LEU A 117 -11.21 12.90 0.90
CA LEU A 117 -9.97 13.45 0.36
C LEU A 117 -8.71 12.85 1.02
N PRO A 118 -8.62 12.65 2.35
CA PRO A 118 -7.47 11.98 2.95
C PRO A 118 -7.29 10.52 2.50
N MET A 119 -8.40 9.79 2.34
CA MET A 119 -8.38 8.41 1.85
C MET A 119 -7.94 8.38 0.38
N ALA A 120 -8.49 9.26 -0.46
CA ALA A 120 -8.06 9.42 -1.85
C ALA A 120 -6.57 9.77 -1.97
N VAL A 121 -6.08 10.74 -1.19
CA VAL A 121 -4.65 11.11 -1.16
C VAL A 121 -3.78 9.93 -0.73
N SER A 122 -4.26 9.12 0.22
CA SER A 122 -3.54 7.92 0.69
C SER A 122 -3.51 6.81 -0.35
N LEU A 123 -4.62 6.57 -1.05
CA LEU A 123 -4.70 5.65 -2.20
C LEU A 123 -3.77 6.11 -3.33
N TYR A 124 -3.77 7.40 -3.66
CA TYR A 124 -2.82 7.94 -4.63
C TYR A 124 -1.37 7.78 -4.15
N THR A 125 -1.10 7.97 -2.85
CA THR A 125 0.24 7.76 -2.28
C THR A 125 0.69 6.32 -2.45
N PHE A 126 -0.21 5.36 -2.20
CA PHE A 126 0.04 3.94 -2.43
C PHE A 126 0.49 3.65 -3.88
N CYS A 127 -0.14 4.28 -4.87
CA CYS A 127 0.20 4.09 -6.29
C CYS A 127 1.64 4.49 -6.67
N TYR A 128 2.33 5.31 -5.86
CA TYR A 128 3.71 5.75 -6.10
C TYR A 128 4.74 5.08 -5.17
N GLY A 129 4.35 4.05 -4.44
CA GLY A 129 5.20 3.25 -3.56
C GLY A 129 6.13 2.28 -4.30
N ALA A 130 7.23 2.78 -4.87
CA ALA A 130 8.19 1.95 -5.63
C ALA A 130 9.58 1.87 -4.98
N HIS A 131 9.82 2.66 -3.93
CA HIS A 131 11.16 2.94 -3.40
C HIS A 131 11.88 1.72 -2.86
N ALA A 132 11.16 0.76 -2.25
CA ALA A 132 11.73 -0.49 -1.78
C ALA A 132 12.47 -1.26 -2.90
N MET A 133 12.02 -1.11 -4.15
CA MET A 133 12.59 -1.79 -5.33
C MET A 133 13.67 -0.99 -6.04
N PHE A 134 13.82 0.31 -5.73
CA PHE A 134 14.79 1.18 -6.41
C PHE A 134 16.23 0.66 -6.36
N PRO A 135 16.75 0.14 -5.24
CA PRO A 135 18.10 -0.38 -5.20
C PRO A 135 18.30 -1.58 -6.12
N THR A 136 17.36 -2.52 -6.15
CA THR A 136 17.42 -3.67 -7.04
C THR A 136 17.41 -3.22 -8.50
N ILE A 137 16.48 -2.35 -8.89
CA ILE A 137 16.41 -1.80 -10.25
C ILE A 137 17.71 -1.10 -10.59
N TYR A 138 18.17 -0.19 -9.74
CA TYR A 138 19.38 0.61 -9.93
C TYR A 138 20.63 -0.25 -10.13
N LEU A 139 20.80 -1.28 -9.31
CA LEU A 139 21.95 -2.18 -9.37
C LEU A 139 21.91 -3.10 -10.59
N SER A 140 20.71 -3.46 -11.07
CA SER A 140 20.53 -4.22 -12.30
C SER A 140 20.67 -3.39 -13.58
N MET A 141 20.75 -2.05 -13.50
CA MET A 141 20.92 -1.20 -14.68
C MET A 141 22.34 -1.28 -15.25
N LYS A 142 22.45 -1.57 -16.56
CA LYS A 142 23.72 -1.48 -17.30
C LYS A 142 24.33 -0.07 -17.24
N LYS A 143 23.50 0.98 -17.33
CA LYS A 143 23.93 2.39 -17.26
C LYS A 143 23.18 3.11 -16.15
N LYS A 144 23.75 3.09 -14.95
CA LYS A 144 23.21 3.72 -13.73
C LYS A 144 22.90 5.22 -13.86
N SER A 145 23.63 5.94 -14.71
CA SER A 145 23.39 7.36 -14.99
C SER A 145 22.00 7.65 -15.57
N GLN A 146 21.35 6.66 -16.19
CA GLN A 146 20.02 6.78 -16.79
C GLN A 146 18.88 6.62 -15.76
N PHE A 147 19.17 6.27 -14.51
CA PHE A 147 18.15 6.02 -13.49
C PHE A 147 17.12 7.17 -13.34
N PRO A 148 17.50 8.47 -13.33
CA PRO A 148 16.52 9.56 -13.29
C PRO A 148 15.58 9.58 -14.49
N ILE A 149 16.08 9.26 -15.69
CA ILE A 149 15.28 9.24 -16.91
C ILE A 149 14.28 8.10 -16.83
N VAL A 150 14.71 6.94 -16.34
CA VAL A 150 13.81 5.80 -16.07
C VAL A 150 12.73 6.21 -15.07
N LEU A 151 13.08 6.86 -13.96
CA LEU A 151 12.09 7.35 -12.99
C LEU A 151 11.08 8.32 -13.61
N ILE A 152 11.54 9.30 -14.41
CA ILE A 152 10.64 10.25 -15.08
C ILE A 152 9.67 9.51 -16.00
N ILE A 153 10.18 8.66 -16.90
CA ILE A 153 9.37 7.94 -17.88
C ILE A 153 8.36 7.03 -17.16
N SER A 154 8.80 6.28 -16.14
CA SER A 154 7.95 5.40 -15.35
C SER A 154 6.85 6.18 -14.63
N PHE A 155 7.19 7.26 -13.90
CA PHE A 155 6.19 8.02 -13.16
C PHE A 155 5.23 8.79 -14.06
N LEU A 156 5.68 9.31 -15.21
CA LEU A 156 4.79 9.90 -16.21
C LEU A 156 3.83 8.85 -16.78
N THR A 157 4.35 7.68 -17.15
CA THR A 157 3.53 6.59 -17.68
C THR A 157 2.47 6.15 -16.67
N CYS A 158 2.86 5.89 -15.42
CA CYS A 158 1.95 5.54 -14.33
C CYS A 158 0.91 6.63 -14.08
N THR A 159 1.32 7.90 -14.02
CA THR A 159 0.39 9.01 -13.78
C THR A 159 -0.65 9.09 -14.89
N THR A 160 -0.22 8.98 -16.15
CA THR A 160 -1.12 9.03 -17.30
C THR A 160 -2.11 7.87 -17.28
N THR A 161 -1.65 6.63 -17.02
CA THR A 161 -2.55 5.47 -16.97
C THR A 161 -3.54 5.56 -15.81
N TYR A 162 -3.11 6.02 -14.64
CA TYR A 162 -3.99 6.22 -13.49
C TYR A 162 -5.03 7.32 -13.72
N VAL A 163 -4.62 8.46 -14.28
CA VAL A 163 -5.55 9.56 -14.58
C VAL A 163 -6.57 9.15 -15.64
N ILE A 164 -6.15 8.47 -16.71
CA ILE A 164 -7.06 7.97 -17.74
C ILE A 164 -8.07 7.01 -17.11
N MET A 165 -7.61 6.03 -16.31
CA MET A 165 -8.51 5.07 -15.68
C MET A 165 -9.46 5.72 -14.67
N ALA A 166 -8.99 6.69 -13.89
CA ALA A 166 -9.81 7.43 -12.94
C ALA A 166 -10.91 8.25 -13.64
N ILE A 167 -10.55 8.99 -14.70
CA ILE A 167 -11.51 9.79 -15.47
C ILE A 167 -12.53 8.88 -16.14
N LEU A 168 -12.09 7.82 -16.84
CA LEU A 168 -13.01 6.91 -17.51
C LEU A 168 -13.92 6.18 -16.53
N GLY A 169 -13.38 5.70 -15.40
CA GLY A 169 -14.15 5.05 -14.35
C GLY A 169 -15.25 5.96 -13.80
N TYR A 170 -14.91 7.20 -13.48
CA TYR A 170 -15.88 8.17 -12.96
C TYR A 170 -16.89 8.62 -14.02
N VAL A 171 -16.48 8.84 -15.27
CA VAL A 171 -17.39 9.22 -16.36
C VAL A 171 -18.42 8.12 -16.66
N ILE A 172 -18.01 6.84 -16.57
CA ILE A 172 -18.89 5.71 -16.88
C ILE A 172 -19.81 5.36 -15.71
N TYR A 173 -19.29 5.36 -14.48
CA TYR A 173 -19.99 4.81 -13.32
C TYR A 173 -20.42 5.88 -12.28
N GLY A 174 -19.96 7.12 -12.40
CA GLY A 174 -20.36 8.22 -11.52
C GLY A 174 -20.10 7.93 -10.04
N GLU A 175 -21.13 8.16 -9.21
CA GLU A 175 -21.09 7.90 -7.77
C GLU A 175 -21.18 6.40 -7.43
N ASP A 176 -21.55 5.54 -8.39
CA ASP A 176 -21.69 4.09 -8.19
C ASP A 176 -20.36 3.32 -8.34
N VAL A 177 -19.23 4.03 -8.56
CA VAL A 177 -17.89 3.44 -8.62
C VAL A 177 -17.62 2.66 -7.33
N GLN A 178 -17.33 1.37 -7.48
CA GLN A 178 -16.95 0.50 -6.37
C GLN A 178 -15.46 0.67 -6.03
N SER A 179 -15.03 0.11 -4.89
CA SER A 179 -13.62 0.09 -4.45
C SER A 179 -12.64 -0.43 -5.52
N GLN A 180 -13.14 -1.25 -6.44
CA GLN A 180 -12.43 -1.72 -7.61
C GLN A 180 -13.32 -1.52 -8.84
N VAL A 181 -12.81 -0.83 -9.87
CA VAL A 181 -13.56 -0.58 -11.12
C VAL A 181 -13.99 -1.89 -11.82
N THR A 182 -13.28 -2.99 -11.58
CA THR A 182 -13.65 -4.32 -12.09
C THR A 182 -14.98 -4.81 -11.54
N LEU A 183 -15.35 -4.40 -10.32
CA LEU A 183 -16.63 -4.72 -9.70
C LEU A 183 -17.79 -3.95 -10.34
N ASN A 184 -17.53 -2.95 -11.16
CA ASN A 184 -18.54 -2.30 -12.01
C ASN A 184 -18.67 -2.92 -13.42
N LEU A 185 -17.77 -3.83 -13.83
CA LEU A 185 -17.82 -4.42 -15.18
C LEU A 185 -19.04 -5.36 -15.40
N PRO A 186 -19.76 -5.25 -16.52
CA PRO A 186 -20.92 -6.10 -16.83
C PRO A 186 -20.48 -7.54 -17.18
N THR A 187 -20.66 -8.50 -16.27
CA THR A 187 -20.16 -9.88 -16.42
C THR A 187 -20.78 -10.67 -17.55
N GLU A 188 -21.93 -10.23 -18.07
CA GLU A 188 -22.62 -10.77 -19.24
C GLU A 188 -21.83 -10.57 -20.54
N LYS A 189 -20.92 -9.58 -20.59
CA LYS A 189 -20.09 -9.32 -21.77
C LYS A 189 -18.80 -10.12 -21.73
N ALA A 190 -18.45 -10.77 -22.85
CA ALA A 190 -17.20 -11.53 -22.97
C ALA A 190 -15.95 -10.64 -22.72
N SER A 191 -15.97 -9.39 -23.19
CA SER A 191 -14.88 -8.43 -22.96
C SER A 191 -14.65 -8.13 -21.47
N ALA A 192 -15.72 -8.00 -20.68
CA ALA A 192 -15.63 -7.82 -19.25
C ALA A 192 -15.03 -9.05 -18.55
N LYS A 193 -15.44 -10.27 -18.95
CA LYS A 193 -14.85 -11.51 -18.41
C LYS A 193 -13.36 -11.60 -18.71
N VAL A 194 -12.94 -11.29 -19.94
CA VAL A 194 -11.52 -11.28 -20.32
C VAL A 194 -10.72 -10.28 -19.46
N ALA A 195 -11.26 -9.08 -19.24
CA ALA A 195 -10.64 -8.09 -18.37
C ALA A 195 -10.48 -8.59 -16.92
N ILE A 196 -11.54 -9.18 -16.35
CA ILE A 196 -11.51 -9.74 -14.98
C ILE A 196 -10.50 -10.91 -14.90
N TYR A 197 -10.50 -11.83 -15.85
CA TYR A 197 -9.54 -12.95 -15.86
C TYR A 197 -8.09 -12.48 -16.01
N THR A 198 -7.82 -11.45 -16.81
CA THR A 198 -6.47 -10.86 -16.95
C THR A 198 -5.99 -10.25 -15.62
N ILE A 199 -6.92 -9.63 -14.90
CA ILE A 199 -6.63 -9.07 -13.57
C ILE A 199 -6.39 -10.19 -12.57
N LEU A 200 -7.19 -11.26 -12.57
CA LEU A 200 -6.99 -12.42 -11.69
C LEU A 200 -5.68 -13.18 -11.96
N ALA A 201 -5.14 -13.14 -13.18
CA ALA A 201 -3.85 -13.77 -13.48
C ALA A 201 -2.67 -12.98 -12.89
N SER A 202 -2.81 -11.67 -12.66
CA SER A 202 -1.70 -10.79 -12.27
C SER A 202 -1.21 -11.01 -10.83
N PRO A 203 -2.08 -11.17 -9.81
CA PRO A 203 -1.65 -11.39 -8.45
C PRO A 203 -1.01 -12.76 -8.22
N ILE A 204 -1.35 -13.81 -8.97
CA ILE A 204 -0.69 -15.13 -8.85
C ILE A 204 0.84 -15.00 -8.94
N ALA A 205 1.34 -14.27 -9.95
CA ALA A 205 2.77 -14.02 -10.10
C ALA A 205 3.29 -12.95 -9.12
N LYS A 206 2.52 -11.86 -8.92
CA LYS A 206 2.95 -10.74 -8.05
C LYS A 206 3.00 -11.12 -6.57
N TYR A 207 2.10 -11.97 -6.11
CA TYR A 207 2.03 -12.43 -4.72
C TYR A 207 3.30 -13.20 -4.35
N ALA A 208 3.73 -14.12 -5.22
CA ALA A 208 4.99 -14.84 -5.04
C ALA A 208 6.19 -13.89 -4.96
N LEU A 209 6.26 -12.90 -5.85
CA LEU A 209 7.32 -11.87 -5.84
C LEU A 209 7.27 -10.96 -4.60
N THR A 210 6.08 -10.73 -4.04
CA THR A 210 5.86 -9.85 -2.88
C THR A 210 6.19 -10.56 -1.56
N ILE A 211 5.86 -11.84 -1.44
CA ILE A 211 6.16 -12.65 -0.26
C ILE A 211 7.63 -13.08 -0.20
N MET A 212 8.29 -13.25 -1.35
CA MET A 212 9.69 -13.72 -1.39
C MET A 212 10.65 -12.86 -0.55
N PRO A 213 10.68 -11.50 -0.65
CA PRO A 213 11.53 -10.68 0.20
C PRO A 213 11.24 -10.82 1.70
N ILE A 214 9.97 -11.00 2.08
CA ILE A 214 9.57 -11.20 3.48
C ILE A 214 10.07 -12.56 3.98
N ALA A 215 9.85 -13.62 3.21
CA ALA A 215 10.30 -14.96 3.54
C ALA A 215 11.83 -15.01 3.69
N THR A 216 12.57 -14.45 2.73
CA THR A 216 14.03 -14.35 2.78
C THR A 216 14.51 -13.51 3.97
N ALA A 217 13.79 -12.45 4.33
CA ALA A 217 14.11 -11.67 5.53
C ALA A 217 14.01 -12.52 6.79
N ILE A 218 12.93 -13.29 6.96
CA ILE A 218 12.72 -14.19 8.10
C ILE A 218 13.77 -15.32 8.12
N GLU A 219 14.01 -15.97 6.98
CA GLU A 219 14.99 -17.04 6.83
C GLU A 219 16.41 -16.57 7.20
N ASN A 220 16.74 -15.30 6.92
CA ASN A 220 18.04 -14.74 7.26
C ASN A 220 18.29 -14.60 8.77
N TYR A 221 17.24 -14.55 9.59
CA TYR A 221 17.34 -14.57 11.05
C TYR A 221 17.37 -15.98 11.65
N LEU A 222 17.15 -17.02 10.85
CA LEU A 222 17.25 -18.40 11.32
C LEU A 222 18.72 -18.80 11.59
N PRO A 223 18.94 -19.75 12.52
CA PRO A 223 20.25 -20.39 12.69
C PRO A 223 20.74 -21.00 11.37
N VAL A 224 22.05 -20.98 11.13
CA VAL A 224 22.69 -21.44 9.88
C VAL A 224 22.23 -22.84 9.45
N LYS A 225 21.99 -23.73 10.41
CA LYS A 225 21.47 -25.10 10.20
C LYS A 225 20.14 -25.15 9.41
N HIS A 226 19.34 -24.10 9.46
CA HIS A 226 18.00 -24.05 8.88
C HIS A 226 17.88 -23.17 7.62
N LYS A 227 18.93 -22.43 7.24
CA LYS A 227 18.90 -21.43 6.15
C LYS A 227 18.72 -22.00 4.73
N ASN A 228 18.79 -23.31 4.56
CA ASN A 228 18.62 -23.97 3.25
C ASN A 228 17.68 -25.19 3.33
N ASN A 229 16.79 -25.21 4.32
CA ASN A 229 15.83 -26.30 4.47
C ASN A 229 14.53 -25.94 3.72
N ASN A 230 14.28 -26.65 2.62
CA ASN A 230 13.09 -26.46 1.77
C ASN A 230 11.77 -26.58 2.55
N VAL A 231 11.72 -27.45 3.56
CA VAL A 231 10.53 -27.63 4.41
C VAL A 231 10.28 -26.38 5.26
N ILE A 232 11.33 -25.82 5.87
CA ILE A 232 11.22 -24.61 6.68
C ILE A 232 10.85 -23.41 5.80
N SER A 233 11.44 -23.28 4.61
CA SER A 233 11.07 -22.23 3.65
C SER A 233 9.59 -22.35 3.23
N ALA A 234 9.13 -23.58 2.96
CA ALA A 234 7.72 -23.84 2.63
C ALA A 234 6.79 -23.51 3.81
N MET A 235 7.16 -23.87 5.04
CA MET A 235 6.38 -23.55 6.24
C MET A 235 6.28 -22.04 6.46
N ILE A 236 7.37 -21.28 6.30
CA ILE A 236 7.38 -19.83 6.43
C ILE A 236 6.45 -19.20 5.40
N LYS A 237 6.60 -19.57 4.12
CA LYS A 237 5.76 -19.03 3.02
C LYS A 237 4.28 -19.37 3.22
N THR A 238 3.99 -20.61 3.65
CA THR A 238 2.62 -21.05 3.94
C THR A 238 2.04 -20.30 5.14
N SER A 239 2.82 -20.10 6.21
CA SER A 239 2.37 -19.32 7.38
C SER A 239 2.08 -17.88 7.01
N LEU A 240 2.93 -17.25 6.18
CA LEU A 240 2.71 -15.89 5.69
C LEU A 240 1.43 -15.80 4.85
N LEU A 241 1.16 -16.79 3.99
CA LEU A 241 -0.09 -16.86 3.22
C LEU A 241 -1.31 -17.02 4.11
N VAL A 242 -1.26 -17.92 5.08
CA VAL A 242 -2.39 -18.12 6.01
C VAL A 242 -2.66 -16.83 6.79
N SER A 243 -1.62 -16.15 7.27
CA SER A 243 -1.80 -14.92 8.04
C SER A 243 -2.30 -13.74 7.20
N THR A 244 -1.90 -13.61 5.92
CA THR A 244 -2.46 -12.58 5.02
C THR A 244 -3.92 -12.88 4.65
N VAL A 245 -4.31 -14.16 4.51
CA VAL A 245 -5.71 -14.57 4.31
C VAL A 245 -6.55 -14.19 5.53
N VAL A 246 -6.08 -14.47 6.76
CA VAL A 246 -6.76 -14.04 7.98
C VAL A 246 -6.93 -12.52 8.01
N LEU A 247 -5.89 -11.77 7.64
CA LEU A 247 -5.98 -10.32 7.59
C LEU A 247 -6.96 -9.83 6.51
N ALA A 248 -6.98 -10.48 5.34
CA ALA A 248 -7.92 -10.17 4.25
C ALA A 248 -9.39 -10.39 4.65
N ILE A 249 -9.67 -11.35 5.54
CA ILE A 249 -11.02 -11.57 6.11
C ILE A 249 -11.41 -10.47 7.10
N ILE A 250 -10.44 -9.90 7.83
CA ILE A 250 -10.69 -8.85 8.83
C ILE A 250 -10.94 -7.49 8.16
N PHE A 251 -10.25 -7.19 7.06
CA PHE A 251 -10.43 -5.90 6.38
C PHE A 251 -11.68 -5.89 5.50
N PRO A 252 -12.47 -4.79 5.54
CA PRO A 252 -13.78 -4.75 4.88
C PRO A 252 -13.69 -4.53 3.36
N SER A 253 -12.59 -3.95 2.87
CA SER A 253 -12.45 -3.62 1.45
C SER A 253 -11.00 -3.47 1.01
N PHE A 254 -10.77 -3.68 -0.29
CA PHE A 254 -9.48 -3.42 -0.95
C PHE A 254 -9.01 -1.97 -0.75
N GLU A 255 -9.93 -1.02 -0.85
CA GLU A 255 -9.68 0.41 -0.66
C GLU A 255 -9.13 0.71 0.74
N SER A 256 -9.71 0.11 1.78
CA SER A 256 -9.28 0.34 3.16
C SER A 256 -7.84 -0.12 3.39
N VAL A 257 -7.47 -1.32 2.92
CA VAL A 257 -6.10 -1.87 3.06
C VAL A 257 -5.09 -1.05 2.29
N THR A 258 -5.40 -0.69 1.04
CA THR A 258 -4.48 0.06 0.17
C THR A 258 -4.32 1.50 0.63
N SER A 259 -5.38 2.14 1.10
CA SER A 259 -5.32 3.46 1.73
C SER A 259 -4.48 3.42 3.01
N LEU A 260 -4.68 2.43 3.88
CA LEU A 260 -3.88 2.28 5.09
C LEU A 260 -2.39 2.05 4.77
N SER A 261 -2.10 1.19 3.80
CA SER A 261 -0.72 0.96 3.33
C SER A 261 -0.09 2.23 2.77
N GLY A 262 -0.83 2.99 1.96
CA GLY A 262 -0.39 4.28 1.43
C GLY A 262 -0.08 5.31 2.52
N ALA A 263 -1.00 5.48 3.46
CA ALA A 263 -0.89 6.47 4.53
C ALA A 263 0.19 6.14 5.57
N ALA A 264 0.29 4.88 5.99
CA ALA A 264 1.19 4.50 7.07
C ALA A 264 2.56 4.06 6.53
N LEU A 265 2.58 3.15 5.57
CA LEU A 265 3.78 2.41 5.20
C LEU A 265 4.51 3.09 4.04
N ILE A 266 3.80 3.46 2.97
CA ILE A 266 4.41 4.17 1.83
C ILE A 266 4.90 5.56 2.24
N VAL A 267 4.16 6.31 3.07
CA VAL A 267 4.67 7.57 3.64
C VAL A 267 6.04 7.37 4.31
N ILE A 268 6.18 6.33 5.13
CA ILE A 268 7.43 6.05 5.83
C ILE A 268 8.52 5.60 4.86
N VAL A 269 8.25 4.60 4.02
CA VAL A 269 9.25 3.96 3.14
C VAL A 269 9.62 4.82 1.94
N SER A 270 8.67 5.54 1.34
CA SER A 270 8.91 6.30 0.11
C SER A 270 9.20 7.78 0.33
N PHE A 271 8.84 8.36 1.48
CA PHE A 271 9.01 9.78 1.72
C PHE A 271 9.89 10.09 2.93
N VAL A 272 9.54 9.58 4.11
CA VAL A 272 10.25 9.93 5.35
C VAL A 272 11.65 9.29 5.41
N LEU A 273 11.76 7.98 5.20
CA LEU A 273 13.03 7.25 5.32
C LEU A 273 14.09 7.69 4.29
N PRO A 274 13.79 7.89 2.99
CA PRO A 274 14.78 8.38 2.03
C PRO A 274 15.33 9.74 2.41
N CYS A 275 14.45 10.66 2.83
CA CYS A 275 14.83 11.98 3.30
C CYS A 275 15.71 11.91 4.55
N ALA A 276 15.31 11.12 5.54
CA ALA A 276 16.07 10.95 6.78
C ALA A 276 17.47 10.37 6.52
N CYS A 277 17.56 9.34 5.66
CA CYS A 277 18.83 8.74 5.28
C CYS A 277 19.73 9.74 4.55
N TYR A 278 19.18 10.47 3.57
CA TYR A 278 19.91 11.47 2.80
C TYR A 278 20.47 12.59 3.70
N LEU A 279 19.62 13.17 4.55
CA LEU A 279 20.04 14.21 5.50
C LEU A 279 21.17 13.73 6.41
N LYS A 280 21.11 12.48 6.88
CA LYS A 280 22.10 11.92 7.80
C LYS A 280 23.42 11.59 7.11
N ILE A 281 23.38 10.97 5.93
CA ILE A 281 24.58 10.57 5.16
C ILE A 281 25.37 11.80 4.72
N PHE A 282 24.68 12.79 4.14
CA PHE A 282 25.32 13.98 3.59
C PHE A 282 25.46 15.13 4.60
N LYS A 283 24.98 14.94 5.83
CA LYS A 283 25.01 15.94 6.92
C LYS A 283 24.41 17.30 6.51
N VAL A 284 23.41 17.29 5.63
CA VAL A 284 22.75 18.50 5.08
C VAL A 284 22.15 19.35 6.19
N TYR A 285 21.72 18.73 7.30
CA TYR A 285 21.18 19.42 8.48
C TYR A 285 22.15 20.41 9.14
N ARG A 286 23.45 20.39 8.82
CA ARG A 286 24.44 21.31 9.40
C ARG A 286 24.40 22.72 8.78
N ASN A 287 23.91 22.85 7.55
CA ASN A 287 23.86 24.13 6.83
C ASN A 287 22.41 24.42 6.42
N PHE A 288 21.90 25.60 6.78
CA PHE A 288 20.58 26.02 6.34
C PHE A 288 20.62 26.39 4.86
N GLY A 289 19.84 25.69 4.04
CA GLY A 289 19.78 25.89 2.59
C GLY A 289 18.48 25.38 2.00
N VAL A 290 18.26 25.68 0.72
CA VAL A 290 17.02 25.33 0.00
C VAL A 290 16.73 23.83 0.06
N ASP A 291 17.75 22.99 -0.11
CA ASP A 291 17.62 21.52 -0.03
C ASP A 291 17.05 21.07 1.32
N LEU A 292 17.49 21.67 2.43
CA LEU A 292 17.00 21.35 3.77
C LEU A 292 15.53 21.76 3.93
N VAL A 293 15.17 22.97 3.48
CA VAL A 293 13.79 23.49 3.55
C VAL A 293 12.83 22.62 2.74
N VAL A 294 13.22 22.24 1.51
CA VAL A 294 12.41 21.38 0.65
C VAL A 294 12.23 19.99 1.26
N ILE A 295 13.31 19.39 1.78
CA ILE A 295 13.23 18.08 2.42
C ILE A 295 12.35 18.12 3.67
N MET A 296 12.53 19.11 4.54
CA MET A 296 11.74 19.23 5.76
C MET A 296 10.26 19.50 5.45
N GLY A 297 9.96 20.36 4.47
CA GLY A 297 8.59 20.60 4.01
C GLY A 297 7.93 19.34 3.47
N LEU A 298 8.65 18.53 2.68
CA LEU A 298 8.17 17.25 2.19
C LEU A 298 7.90 16.26 3.33
N VAL A 299 8.81 16.15 4.30
CA VAL A 299 8.63 15.26 5.46
C VAL A 299 7.43 15.67 6.30
N VAL A 300 7.26 16.96 6.58
CA VAL A 300 6.09 17.47 7.33
C VAL A 300 4.80 17.15 6.59
N LEU A 301 4.74 17.45 5.28
CA LEU A 301 3.56 17.15 4.46
C LEU A 301 3.26 15.64 4.43
N ALA A 302 4.29 14.80 4.28
CA ALA A 302 4.15 13.35 4.26
C ALA A 302 3.61 12.83 5.61
N ILE A 303 4.12 13.34 6.74
CA ILE A 303 3.62 12.99 8.07
C ILE A 303 2.16 13.41 8.25
N LEU A 304 1.79 14.62 7.80
CA LEU A 304 0.40 15.08 7.86
C LEU A 304 -0.53 14.16 7.06
N VAL A 305 -0.16 13.84 5.82
CA VAL A 305 -0.89 12.88 4.98
C VAL A 305 -0.99 11.53 5.68
N GLY A 306 0.11 11.05 6.28
CA GLY A 306 0.12 9.74 6.94
C GLY A 306 -0.75 9.69 8.18
N VAL A 307 -0.73 10.71 9.03
CA VAL A 307 -1.56 10.79 10.24
C VAL A 307 -3.03 10.88 9.89
N VAL A 308 -3.41 11.82 9.01
CA VAL A 308 -4.82 12.04 8.65
C VAL A 308 -5.36 10.84 7.85
N GLY A 309 -4.56 10.31 6.92
CA GLY A 309 -4.92 9.14 6.10
C GLY A 309 -5.10 7.88 6.94
N THR A 310 -4.16 7.60 7.85
CA THR A 310 -4.22 6.42 8.72
C THR A 310 -5.41 6.51 9.68
N TYR A 311 -5.67 7.66 10.28
CA TYR A 311 -6.85 7.88 11.10
C TYR A 311 -8.15 7.62 10.31
N SER A 312 -8.23 8.14 9.08
CA SER A 312 -9.41 7.97 8.22
C SER A 312 -9.61 6.50 7.81
N SER A 313 -8.55 5.79 7.41
CA SER A 313 -8.62 4.38 7.04
C SER A 313 -8.97 3.46 8.21
N ILE A 314 -8.39 3.71 9.39
CA ILE A 314 -8.72 2.96 10.60
C ILE A 314 -10.18 3.19 10.99
N ARG A 315 -10.62 4.45 11.01
CA ARG A 315 -12.01 4.79 11.32
C ARG A 315 -12.98 4.10 10.38
N GLU A 316 -12.69 4.06 9.08
CA GLU A 316 -13.54 3.37 8.10
C GLU A 316 -13.54 1.86 8.33
N THR A 317 -12.38 1.27 8.61
CA THR A 317 -12.27 -0.17 8.92
C THR A 317 -13.16 -0.56 10.11
N PHE A 318 -13.18 0.24 11.18
CA PHE A 318 -13.96 -0.04 12.39
C PHE A 318 -15.44 0.38 12.33
N LYS A 319 -15.90 1.07 11.28
CA LYS A 319 -17.34 1.31 11.09
C LYS A 319 -18.10 0.07 10.59
N HIS A 320 -17.40 -0.85 9.94
CA HIS A 320 -17.99 -2.02 9.26
C HIS A 320 -17.78 -3.33 10.03
N VAL A 321 -17.13 -3.30 11.19
CA VAL A 321 -16.91 -4.43 12.12
C VAL A 321 -17.83 -4.27 13.33
#